data_AF-Q6L2Q1-F1
#
_entry.id   AF-Q6L2Q1-F1
#
_cell.length_a   1.000
_cell.length_b   1.000
_cell.length_c   1.000
_cell.angle_alpha   90.00
_cell.angle_beta   90.00
_cell.angle_gamma   90.00
#
_symmetry.space_group_name_H-M   'P 1'
#
loop_
_entity.id
_entity.type
_entity.pdbx_description
1 polymer ?
#
loop_
_entity_poly.entity_id
_entity_poly.type
_entity_poly.pdbx_seq_one_letter_code
_entity_poly.pdbx_strand_id
1 'polypeptide(L)'
;MTIIDRLRDSFNNTYYDTDNKILHFSKLFLVISLAFTIAAMIINSFYSIFLSYNILFKIGIIIFIISNIIYGYYASYIYNKDNIEIDNNIYSILMPMFFFIGIANVITGIPSDFTSGIIIIIGLFFAFFYIVFDKDQVLKRILLIIGIILLSYGLSLSVSPPFYFSFSDYFMNSAYWAIAIIIFLVFDIISLFFGNGYISRLFNLSGKSLAIFIFGIGNISGGAIILGFSSGPYFNGLLSEADVARIIYIFAGSFSIIAGVFIVIYSFLYFYNSLKRGYYIH
;
A
#
# COMPACT_ATOMS: atom_id res chain seq x y z
N MET A 1 -28.97 6.86 36.11
CA MET A 1 -28.77 6.42 34.71
C MET A 1 -30.12 6.28 34.04
N THR A 2 -30.45 7.23 33.16
CA THR A 2 -31.76 7.31 32.48
C THR A 2 -31.88 6.26 31.36
N ILE A 3 -33.09 5.99 30.87
CA ILE A 3 -33.33 5.11 29.71
C ILE A 3 -32.60 5.66 28.46
N ILE A 4 -32.52 6.99 28.34
CA ILE A 4 -31.79 7.66 27.27
C ILE A 4 -30.28 7.40 27.40
N ASP A 5 -29.71 7.43 28.61
CA ASP A 5 -28.30 7.08 28.83
C ASP A 5 -28.00 5.63 28.44
N ARG A 6 -28.90 4.69 28.78
CA ARG A 6 -28.73 3.26 28.43
C ARG A 6 -28.87 3.01 26.93
N LEU A 7 -29.79 3.70 26.25
CA LEU A 7 -29.93 3.62 24.80
C LEU A 7 -28.70 4.22 24.12
N ARG A 8 -28.23 5.40 24.59
CA ARG A 8 -27.01 6.04 24.08
C ARG A 8 -25.78 5.14 24.25
N ASP A 9 -25.62 4.50 25.39
CA ASP A 9 -24.49 3.61 25.67
C ASP A 9 -24.61 2.30 24.89
N SER A 10 -25.82 1.74 24.73
CA SER A 10 -26.07 0.57 23.88
C SER A 10 -25.73 0.86 22.41
N PHE A 11 -26.20 1.99 21.86
CA PHE A 11 -25.89 2.41 20.50
C PHE A 11 -24.40 2.71 20.31
N ASN A 12 -23.76 3.40 21.25
CA ASN A 12 -22.33 3.67 21.18
C ASN A 12 -21.49 2.38 21.26
N ASN A 13 -21.89 1.40 22.09
CA ASN A 13 -21.20 0.12 22.21
C ASN A 13 -21.37 -0.76 20.97
N THR A 14 -22.58 -0.88 20.42
CA THR A 14 -22.80 -1.66 19.17
C THR A 14 -22.09 -1.01 17.98
N TYR A 15 -22.06 0.32 17.92
CA TYR A 15 -21.41 1.04 16.83
C TYR A 15 -19.86 0.94 16.90
N TYR A 16 -19.26 1.12 18.09
CA TYR A 16 -17.81 0.92 18.28
C TYR A 16 -17.38 -0.52 17.96
N ASP A 17 -18.18 -1.50 18.35
CA ASP A 17 -17.93 -2.90 18.06
C ASP A 17 -18.03 -3.17 16.55
N THR A 18 -18.86 -2.42 15.83
CA THR A 18 -18.97 -2.49 14.35
C THR A 18 -17.75 -1.89 13.66
N ASP A 19 -17.26 -0.73 14.11
CA ASP A 19 -16.06 -0.08 13.54
C ASP A 19 -14.82 -0.98 13.68
N ASN A 20 -14.62 -1.55 14.87
CA ASN A 20 -13.49 -2.44 15.15
C ASN A 20 -13.58 -3.73 14.33
N LYS A 21 -14.79 -4.30 14.15
CA LYS A 21 -14.98 -5.49 13.31
C LYS A 21 -14.66 -5.20 11.85
N ILE A 22 -15.15 -4.10 11.27
CA ILE A 22 -14.86 -3.73 9.87
C ILE A 22 -13.36 -3.52 9.66
N LEU A 23 -12.68 -2.85 10.60
CA LEU A 23 -11.24 -2.66 10.54
C LEU A 23 -10.47 -3.99 10.67
N HIS A 24 -10.91 -4.89 11.54
CA HIS A 24 -10.28 -6.19 11.71
C HIS A 24 -10.45 -7.08 10.47
N PHE A 25 -11.67 -7.13 9.90
CA PHE A 25 -11.92 -7.86 8.66
C PHE A 25 -11.14 -7.30 7.47
N SER A 26 -11.10 -5.98 7.29
CA SER A 26 -10.29 -5.36 6.22
C SER A 26 -8.82 -5.72 6.33
N LYS A 27 -8.23 -5.61 7.53
CA LYS A 27 -6.84 -6.01 7.79
C LYS A 27 -6.61 -7.50 7.52
N LEU A 28 -7.52 -8.36 7.97
CA LEU A 28 -7.44 -9.80 7.76
C LEU A 28 -7.46 -10.15 6.27
N PHE A 29 -8.43 -9.61 5.51
CA PHE A 29 -8.53 -9.86 4.07
C PHE A 29 -7.34 -9.29 3.30
N LEU A 30 -6.80 -8.15 3.72
CA LEU A 30 -5.58 -7.58 3.14
C LEU A 30 -4.36 -8.49 3.36
N VAL A 31 -4.19 -9.03 4.57
CA VAL A 31 -3.11 -9.99 4.87
C VAL A 31 -3.28 -11.29 4.09
N ILE A 32 -4.49 -11.84 4.02
CA ILE A 32 -4.79 -13.06 3.26
C ILE A 32 -4.48 -12.84 1.77
N SER A 33 -4.95 -11.73 1.21
CA SER A 33 -4.72 -11.37 -0.19
C SER A 33 -3.23 -11.22 -0.51
N LEU A 34 -2.49 -10.57 0.39
CA LEU A 34 -1.04 -10.48 0.30
C LEU A 34 -0.35 -11.84 0.35
N ALA A 35 -0.73 -12.70 1.30
CA ALA A 35 -0.14 -14.02 1.46
C ALA A 35 -0.30 -14.87 0.20
N PHE A 36 -1.51 -14.89 -0.38
CA PHE A 36 -1.76 -15.58 -1.64
C PHE A 36 -0.92 -15.00 -2.77
N THR A 37 -0.74 -13.68 -2.83
CA THR A 37 0.04 -13.13 -3.94
C THR A 37 1.54 -13.37 -3.80
N ILE A 38 2.10 -13.26 -2.59
CA ILE A 38 3.49 -13.66 -2.33
C ILE A 38 3.68 -15.13 -2.73
N ALA A 39 2.72 -16.00 -2.41
CA ALA A 39 2.78 -17.41 -2.82
C ALA A 39 2.78 -17.57 -4.36
N ALA A 40 1.88 -16.90 -5.08
CA ALA A 40 1.85 -16.94 -6.55
C ALA A 40 3.15 -16.43 -7.17
N MET A 41 3.74 -15.37 -6.61
CA MET A 41 5.01 -14.82 -7.05
C MET A 41 6.18 -15.77 -6.81
N ILE A 42 6.26 -16.39 -5.64
CA ILE A 42 7.28 -17.37 -5.33
C ILE A 42 7.22 -18.51 -6.36
N ILE A 43 6.01 -19.01 -6.62
CA ILE A 43 5.76 -20.04 -7.64
C ILE A 43 6.27 -19.58 -9.02
N ASN A 44 5.87 -18.40 -9.49
CA ASN A 44 6.31 -17.84 -10.78
C ASN A 44 7.83 -17.57 -10.86
N SER A 45 8.42 -17.12 -9.76
CA SER A 45 9.85 -16.81 -9.68
C SER A 45 10.70 -18.09 -9.72
N PHE A 46 10.26 -19.16 -9.05
CA PHE A 46 10.91 -20.46 -9.14
C PHE A 46 11.00 -20.94 -10.59
N TYR A 47 9.92 -20.82 -11.37
CA TYR A 47 9.96 -21.19 -12.79
C TYR A 47 10.91 -20.31 -13.62
N SER A 48 10.94 -19.02 -13.32
CA SER A 48 11.77 -18.06 -14.05
C SER A 48 13.28 -18.28 -13.85
N ILE A 49 13.68 -18.87 -12.72
CA ILE A 49 15.09 -19.22 -12.44
C ILE A 49 15.59 -20.34 -13.38
N PHE A 50 14.71 -21.24 -13.82
CA PHE A 50 15.05 -22.34 -14.72
C PHE A 50 15.07 -21.96 -16.21
N LEU A 51 14.62 -20.76 -16.55
CA LEU A 51 14.70 -20.23 -17.92
C LEU A 51 16.12 -19.75 -18.27
N SER A 52 16.39 -19.66 -19.58
CA SER A 52 17.68 -19.31 -20.19
C SER A 52 18.02 -17.82 -20.12
N TYR A 53 17.83 -17.19 -18.96
CA TYR A 53 18.21 -15.80 -18.72
C TYR A 53 19.66 -15.67 -18.20
N ASN A 54 20.26 -14.49 -18.37
CA ASN A 54 21.60 -14.21 -17.86
C ASN A 54 21.63 -14.23 -16.31
N ILE A 55 22.83 -14.35 -15.75
CA ILE A 55 23.01 -14.44 -14.29
C ILE A 55 22.53 -13.17 -13.55
N LEU A 56 22.72 -11.99 -14.15
CA LEU A 56 22.34 -10.70 -13.57
C LEU A 56 20.81 -10.57 -13.41
N PHE A 57 20.07 -11.02 -14.41
CA PHE A 57 18.62 -11.09 -14.39
C PHE A 57 18.11 -12.03 -13.29
N LYS A 58 18.75 -13.19 -13.11
CA LYS A 58 18.41 -14.12 -12.01
C LYS A 58 18.68 -13.51 -10.63
N ILE A 59 19.77 -12.76 -10.48
CA ILE A 59 20.06 -11.99 -9.26
C ILE A 59 18.98 -10.93 -9.02
N GLY A 60 18.57 -10.21 -10.06
CA GLY A 60 17.45 -9.25 -10.00
C GLY A 60 16.17 -9.88 -9.45
N ILE A 61 15.78 -11.06 -9.96
CA ILE A 61 14.61 -11.81 -9.47
C ILE A 61 14.72 -12.12 -7.97
N ILE A 62 15.88 -12.57 -7.51
CA ILE A 62 16.08 -12.88 -6.08
C ILE A 62 15.93 -11.62 -5.22
N ILE A 63 16.49 -10.49 -5.67
CA ILE A 63 16.34 -9.20 -4.98
C ILE A 63 14.87 -8.78 -4.92
N PHE A 64 14.11 -8.99 -5.99
CA PHE A 64 12.66 -8.75 -5.98
C PHE A 64 11.92 -9.63 -4.97
N ILE A 65 12.24 -10.91 -4.86
CA ILE A 65 11.63 -11.79 -3.85
C ILE A 65 11.89 -11.24 -2.44
N ILE A 66 13.11 -10.79 -2.16
CA ILE A 66 13.49 -10.18 -0.88
C ILE A 66 12.64 -8.92 -0.61
N SER A 67 12.49 -8.03 -1.60
CA SER A 67 11.61 -6.85 -1.48
C SER A 67 10.17 -7.22 -1.11
N ASN A 68 9.62 -8.27 -1.71
CA ASN A 68 8.27 -8.73 -1.44
C ASN A 68 8.12 -9.37 -0.05
N ILE A 69 9.16 -10.05 0.45
CA ILE A 69 9.19 -10.54 1.84
C ILE A 69 9.20 -9.37 2.82
N ILE A 70 9.97 -8.31 2.55
CA ILE A 70 9.96 -7.07 3.35
C ILE A 70 8.56 -6.43 3.32
N TYR A 71 7.88 -6.45 2.18
CA TYR A 71 6.50 -6.01 2.10
C TYR A 71 5.55 -6.90 2.92
N GLY A 72 5.72 -8.23 2.87
CA GLY A 72 5.04 -9.19 3.73
C GLY A 72 5.11 -8.79 5.20
N TYR A 73 6.32 -8.49 5.65
CA TYR A 73 6.59 -7.99 7.00
C TYR A 73 5.88 -6.66 7.29
N TYR A 74 5.92 -5.69 6.35
CA TYR A 74 5.20 -4.42 6.47
C TYR A 74 3.69 -4.60 6.66
N ALA A 75 3.06 -5.48 5.88
CA ALA A 75 1.63 -5.70 6.01
C ALA A 75 1.27 -6.42 7.31
N SER A 76 2.10 -7.35 7.78
CA SER A 76 1.94 -7.94 9.12
C SER A 76 2.09 -6.88 10.22
N TYR A 77 3.02 -5.92 10.07
CA TYR A 77 3.15 -4.79 10.98
C TYR A 77 1.88 -3.93 11.01
N ILE A 78 1.29 -3.61 9.85
CA ILE A 78 0.01 -2.88 9.77
C ILE A 78 -1.15 -3.66 10.37
N TYR A 79 -1.20 -4.98 10.16
CA TYR A 79 -2.24 -5.84 10.72
C TYR A 79 -2.25 -5.79 12.25
N ASN A 80 -1.07 -5.78 12.86
CA ASN A 80 -0.91 -5.78 14.32
C ASN A 80 -1.12 -4.40 14.96
N LYS A 81 -1.22 -3.32 14.18
CA LYS A 81 -1.56 -2.00 14.71
C LYS A 81 -3.05 -1.88 14.97
N ASP A 82 -3.43 -1.14 16.00
CA ASP A 82 -4.84 -0.84 16.27
C ASP A 82 -5.45 0.06 15.17
N ASN A 83 -4.67 0.99 14.61
CA ASN A 83 -5.09 1.91 13.56
C ASN A 83 -4.18 1.87 12.33
N ILE A 84 -4.72 2.23 11.16
CA ILE A 84 -3.92 2.46 9.94
C ILE A 84 -3.25 3.83 10.08
N GLU A 85 -2.12 3.88 10.77
CA GLU A 85 -1.31 5.09 10.91
C GLU A 85 0.02 4.94 10.21
N ILE A 86 0.32 5.89 9.32
CA ILE A 86 1.62 6.05 8.66
C ILE A 86 2.58 6.70 9.67
N ASP A 87 3.53 5.91 10.20
CA ASP A 87 4.51 6.36 11.18
C ASP A 87 5.96 6.23 10.66
N ASN A 88 6.92 6.70 11.45
CA ASN A 88 8.36 6.62 11.15
C ASN A 88 8.85 5.18 10.93
N ASN A 89 8.22 4.21 11.59
CA ASN A 89 8.56 2.80 11.44
C ASN A 89 8.17 2.27 10.05
N ILE A 90 7.02 2.71 9.51
CA ILE A 90 6.61 2.37 8.15
C ILE A 90 7.64 2.84 7.12
N TYR A 91 8.13 4.08 7.24
CA TYR A 91 9.18 4.57 6.33
C TYR A 91 10.47 3.74 6.44
N SER A 92 10.84 3.34 7.65
CA SER A 92 12.01 2.51 7.91
C SER A 92 11.91 1.12 7.28
N ILE A 93 10.70 0.58 7.13
CA ILE A 93 10.45 -0.72 6.46
C ILE A 93 10.36 -0.55 4.93
N LEU A 94 9.72 0.52 4.45
CA LEU A 94 9.52 0.76 3.02
C LEU A 94 10.79 1.22 2.29
N MET A 95 11.68 1.97 2.94
CA MET A 95 12.92 2.44 2.31
C MET A 95 13.82 1.29 1.83
N PRO A 96 14.14 0.27 2.64
CA PRO A 96 14.89 -0.91 2.18
C PRO A 96 14.20 -1.63 1.01
N MET A 97 12.87 -1.76 1.06
CA MET A 97 12.10 -2.40 -0.01
C MET A 97 12.28 -1.67 -1.35
N PHE A 98 12.04 -0.36 -1.40
CA PHE A 98 12.22 0.42 -2.62
C PHE A 98 13.68 0.47 -3.07
N PHE A 99 14.64 0.42 -2.14
CA PHE A 99 16.06 0.35 -2.45
C PHE A 99 16.41 -0.93 -3.20
N PHE A 100 15.94 -2.07 -2.72
CA PHE A 100 16.14 -3.35 -3.39
C PHE A 100 15.44 -3.38 -4.76
N ILE A 101 14.23 -2.82 -4.89
CA ILE A 101 13.55 -2.69 -6.20
C ILE A 101 14.39 -1.84 -7.16
N GLY A 102 14.89 -0.69 -6.72
CA GLY A 102 15.74 0.19 -7.54
C GLY A 102 17.00 -0.52 -8.02
N ILE A 103 17.67 -1.26 -7.13
CA ILE A 103 18.84 -2.08 -7.48
C ILE A 103 18.47 -3.19 -8.48
N ALA A 104 17.37 -3.91 -8.24
CA ALA A 104 16.94 -4.98 -9.13
C ALA A 104 16.72 -4.44 -10.55
N ASN A 105 16.03 -3.31 -10.68
CA ASN A 105 15.77 -2.64 -11.95
C ASN A 105 17.04 -2.18 -12.68
N VAL A 106 18.08 -1.76 -11.94
CA VAL A 106 19.38 -1.41 -12.54
C VAL A 106 20.13 -2.66 -13.04
N ILE A 107 20.06 -3.77 -12.29
CA ILE A 107 20.87 -4.97 -12.54
C ILE A 107 20.26 -5.90 -13.60
N THR A 108 18.93 -5.90 -13.80
CA THR A 108 18.26 -6.75 -14.80
C THR A 108 18.72 -6.47 -16.24
N GLY A 109 19.31 -5.31 -16.52
CA GLY A 109 19.95 -4.97 -17.79
C GLY A 109 18.97 -4.58 -18.91
N ILE A 110 17.69 -4.37 -18.58
CA ILE A 110 16.68 -3.85 -19.51
C ILE A 110 16.76 -2.31 -19.51
N PRO A 111 16.90 -1.64 -20.67
CA PRO A 111 17.11 -0.18 -20.72
C PRO A 111 16.01 0.67 -20.05
N SER A 112 14.74 0.27 -20.17
CA SER A 112 13.62 0.93 -19.46
C SER A 112 13.73 0.77 -17.95
N ASP A 113 14.12 -0.43 -17.50
CA ASP A 113 14.26 -0.75 -16.08
C ASP A 113 15.46 -0.03 -15.48
N PHE A 114 16.55 0.15 -16.23
CA PHE A 114 17.68 0.95 -15.78
C PHE A 114 17.27 2.39 -15.43
N THR A 115 16.50 3.04 -16.32
CA THR A 115 15.99 4.41 -16.10
C THR A 115 15.04 4.45 -14.90
N SER A 116 14.13 3.46 -14.80
CA SER A 116 13.25 3.27 -13.66
C SER A 116 14.03 3.17 -12.35
N GLY A 117 15.07 2.31 -12.30
CA GLY A 117 15.88 2.08 -11.11
C GLY A 117 16.62 3.32 -10.64
N ILE A 118 17.18 4.12 -11.56
CA ILE A 118 17.80 5.41 -11.22
C ILE A 118 16.77 6.36 -10.61
N ILE A 119 15.60 6.50 -11.21
CA ILE A 119 14.54 7.38 -10.71
C ILE A 119 14.09 6.95 -9.30
N ILE A 120 13.96 5.64 -9.06
CA ILE A 120 13.63 5.09 -7.74
C ILE A 120 14.72 5.45 -6.72
N ILE A 121 16.00 5.31 -7.07
CA ILE A 121 17.12 5.67 -6.20
C ILE A 121 17.13 7.17 -5.87
N ILE A 122 16.86 8.04 -6.86
CA ILE A 122 16.72 9.48 -6.63
C ILE A 122 15.51 9.75 -5.70
N GLY A 123 14.39 9.08 -5.92
CA GLY A 123 13.22 9.18 -5.03
C GLY A 123 13.52 8.78 -3.59
N LEU A 124 14.31 7.72 -3.38
CA LEU A 124 14.79 7.30 -2.06
C LEU A 124 15.70 8.34 -1.41
N PHE A 125 16.53 9.03 -2.19
CA PHE A 125 17.35 10.12 -1.68
C PHE A 125 16.49 11.26 -1.14
N PHE A 126 15.41 11.62 -1.84
CA PHE A 126 14.42 12.58 -1.32
C PHE A 126 13.68 12.07 -0.09
N ALA A 127 13.29 10.80 -0.07
CA ALA A 127 12.65 10.18 1.09
C ALA A 127 13.60 10.10 2.31
N PHE A 128 14.90 9.92 2.10
CA PHE A 128 15.90 9.92 3.18
C PHE A 128 15.94 11.24 3.95
N PHE A 129 15.75 12.36 3.24
CA PHE A 129 15.71 13.67 3.87
C PHE A 129 14.52 13.86 4.83
N TYR A 130 13.48 13.04 4.74
CA TYR A 130 12.43 12.99 5.75
C TYR A 130 12.99 12.71 7.15
N ILE A 131 14.00 11.83 7.24
CA ILE A 131 14.67 11.44 8.50
C ILE A 131 15.66 12.55 8.93
N VAL A 132 16.35 13.17 7.97
CA VAL A 132 17.40 14.17 8.25
C VAL A 132 16.82 15.50 8.75
N PHE A 133 15.73 15.99 8.14
CA PHE A 133 15.15 17.30 8.47
C PHE A 133 14.07 17.23 9.55
N ASP A 134 14.30 16.49 10.64
CA ASP A 134 13.26 16.29 11.65
C ASP A 134 12.79 17.59 12.34
N LYS A 135 13.64 18.62 12.35
CA LYS A 135 13.33 19.95 12.90
C LYS A 135 12.40 20.79 12.02
N ASP A 136 12.42 20.60 10.70
CA ASP A 136 11.57 21.36 9.76
C ASP A 136 10.42 20.49 9.27
N GLN A 137 9.28 20.65 9.92
CA GLN A 137 8.08 19.85 9.69
C GLN A 137 7.48 20.05 8.30
N VAL A 138 7.62 21.23 7.69
CA VAL A 138 7.05 21.51 6.36
C VAL A 138 7.99 20.99 5.28
N LEU A 139 9.27 21.35 5.37
CA LEU A 139 10.28 20.94 4.39
C LEU A 139 10.38 19.42 4.31
N LYS A 140 10.41 18.71 5.45
CA LYS A 140 10.52 17.25 5.45
C LYS A 140 9.34 16.56 4.76
N ARG A 141 8.13 17.10 4.88
CA ARG A 141 6.93 16.57 4.21
C ARG A 141 6.93 16.86 2.72
N ILE A 142 7.39 18.04 2.30
CA ILE A 142 7.55 18.39 0.88
C ILE A 142 8.57 17.47 0.22
N LEU A 143 9.73 17.25 0.85
CA LEU A 143 10.77 16.34 0.33
C LEU A 143 10.25 14.91 0.23
N LEU A 144 9.46 14.47 1.21
CA LEU A 144 8.80 13.18 1.16
C LEU A 144 7.78 13.07 0.01
N ILE A 145 6.96 14.11 -0.24
CA ILE A 145 6.05 14.16 -1.40
C ILE A 145 6.83 14.00 -2.71
N ILE A 146 7.92 14.75 -2.87
CA ILE A 146 8.79 14.65 -4.06
C ILE A 146 9.35 13.23 -4.19
N GLY A 147 9.84 12.65 -3.09
CA GLY A 147 10.34 11.28 -3.05
C GLY A 147 9.29 10.26 -3.49
N ILE A 148 8.06 10.37 -2.97
CA ILE A 148 6.95 9.48 -3.32
C ILE A 148 6.58 9.62 -4.80
N ILE A 149 6.51 10.84 -5.34
CA ILE A 149 6.22 11.07 -6.77
C ILE A 149 7.28 10.38 -7.64
N LEU A 150 8.56 10.56 -7.31
CA LEU A 150 9.66 9.94 -8.05
C LEU A 150 9.63 8.41 -7.92
N LEU A 151 9.38 7.86 -6.73
CA LEU A 151 9.23 6.43 -6.52
C LEU A 151 8.11 5.85 -7.39
N SER A 152 6.91 6.45 -7.36
CA SER A 152 5.77 6.01 -8.16
C SER A 152 6.03 6.13 -9.66
N TYR A 153 6.66 7.22 -10.10
CA TYR A 153 7.01 7.41 -11.50
C TYR A 153 8.04 6.39 -11.96
N GLY A 154 9.09 6.15 -11.16
CA GLY A 154 10.10 5.14 -11.42
C GLY A 154 9.48 3.75 -11.55
N LEU A 155 8.60 3.35 -10.64
CA LEU A 155 7.88 2.06 -10.73
C LEU A 155 7.04 1.96 -12.01
N SER A 156 6.35 3.04 -12.40
CA SER A 156 5.51 3.06 -13.62
C SER A 156 6.29 2.93 -14.93
N LEU A 157 7.59 3.24 -14.92
CA LEU A 157 8.48 3.10 -16.07
C LEU A 157 9.10 1.71 -16.21
N SER A 158 9.03 0.88 -15.16
CA SER A 158 9.55 -0.48 -15.24
C SER A 158 8.70 -1.30 -16.19
N VAL A 159 9.32 -1.90 -17.19
CA VAL A 159 8.65 -2.79 -18.14
C VAL A 159 8.97 -4.20 -17.70
N SER A 160 8.43 -4.56 -16.53
CA SER A 160 8.56 -5.89 -15.96
C SER A 160 8.11 -6.93 -17.01
N PRO A 161 8.99 -7.87 -17.46
CA PRO A 161 8.60 -8.95 -18.36
C PRO A 161 7.40 -9.73 -17.79
N PRO A 162 6.61 -10.45 -18.59
CA PRO A 162 5.37 -11.14 -18.15
C PRO A 162 5.55 -12.25 -17.09
N PHE A 163 6.76 -12.47 -16.59
CA PHE A 163 7.07 -13.37 -15.47
C PHE A 163 7.41 -12.60 -14.17
N TYR A 164 7.57 -11.28 -14.27
CA TYR A 164 7.80 -10.30 -13.19
C TYR A 164 6.50 -9.60 -12.83
N PHE A 165 5.41 -10.35 -12.67
CA PHE A 165 4.20 -9.80 -12.06
C PHE A 165 4.50 -9.56 -10.58
N SER A 166 5.21 -8.47 -10.29
CA SER A 166 5.54 -8.05 -8.96
C SER A 166 4.28 -7.50 -8.31
N PHE A 167 3.94 -8.05 -7.15
CA PHE A 167 2.83 -7.59 -6.33
C PHE A 167 2.89 -6.07 -6.06
N SER A 168 4.11 -5.50 -6.03
CA SER A 168 4.37 -4.07 -5.91
C SER A 168 3.84 -3.21 -7.05
N ASP A 169 3.69 -3.76 -8.27
CA ASP A 169 3.25 -2.98 -9.43
C ASP A 169 1.71 -2.82 -9.48
N TYR A 170 0.97 -3.75 -8.86
CA TYR A 170 -0.49 -3.84 -9.03
C TYR A 170 -1.32 -3.81 -7.75
N PHE A 171 -0.84 -4.36 -6.64
CA PHE A 171 -1.62 -4.37 -5.39
C PHE A 171 -1.60 -3.00 -4.70
N MET A 172 -0.41 -2.42 -4.72
CA MET A 172 -0.24 -0.99 -4.69
C MET A 172 -0.27 -0.53 -6.15
N ASN A 173 -1.44 -0.23 -6.71
CA ASN A 173 -1.45 0.61 -7.91
C ASN A 173 -0.56 1.81 -7.58
N SER A 174 0.62 1.91 -8.21
CA SER A 174 1.72 2.69 -7.65
C SER A 174 1.35 4.17 -7.47
N ALA A 175 0.33 4.58 -8.22
CA ALA A 175 -0.35 5.84 -8.12
C ALA A 175 -1.28 5.94 -6.91
N TYR A 176 -2.21 5.01 -6.63
CA TYR A 176 -3.24 5.23 -5.58
C TYR A 176 -2.69 5.27 -4.16
N TRP A 177 -1.73 4.41 -3.80
CA TRP A 177 -1.11 4.50 -2.47
C TRP A 177 -0.30 5.80 -2.35
N ALA A 178 0.43 6.17 -3.40
CA ALA A 178 1.21 7.39 -3.43
C ALA A 178 0.31 8.62 -3.36
N ILE A 179 -0.78 8.64 -4.11
CA ILE A 179 -1.83 9.67 -4.06
C ILE A 179 -2.42 9.73 -2.64
N ALA A 180 -2.71 8.59 -2.00
CA ALA A 180 -3.23 8.57 -0.63
C ALA A 180 -2.24 9.20 0.35
N ILE A 181 -0.95 8.85 0.28
CA ILE A 181 0.09 9.43 1.15
C ILE A 181 0.31 10.91 0.83
N ILE A 182 0.36 11.30 -0.44
CA ILE A 182 0.52 12.69 -0.87
C ILE A 182 -0.65 13.53 -0.36
N ILE A 183 -1.90 13.06 -0.51
CA ILE A 183 -3.09 13.74 0.01
C ILE A 183 -3.00 13.88 1.52
N PHE A 184 -2.64 12.82 2.24
CA PHE A 184 -2.43 12.90 3.68
C PHE A 184 -1.40 13.98 4.03
N LEU A 185 -0.23 13.98 3.38
CA LEU A 185 0.84 14.95 3.63
C LEU A 185 0.45 16.38 3.27
N VAL A 186 -0.28 16.59 2.17
CA VAL A 186 -0.79 17.91 1.78
C VAL A 186 -1.75 18.46 2.83
N PHE A 187 -2.72 17.66 3.27
CA PHE A 187 -3.65 18.07 4.32
C PHE A 187 -2.96 18.30 5.66
N ASP A 188 -1.95 17.49 5.99
CA ASP A 188 -1.14 17.66 7.20
C ASP A 188 -0.33 18.97 7.13
N ILE A 189 0.32 19.28 6.00
CA ILE A 189 0.99 20.58 5.77
C ILE A 189 0.00 21.74 5.92
N ILE A 190 -1.18 21.65 5.28
CA ILE A 190 -2.22 22.68 5.40
C ILE A 190 -2.61 22.87 6.86
N SER A 191 -2.78 21.78 7.62
CA SER A 191 -3.16 21.85 9.04
C SER A 191 -2.14 22.60 9.90
N LEU A 192 -0.84 22.47 9.60
CA LEU A 192 0.23 23.16 10.32
C LEU A 192 0.11 24.69 10.21
N PHE A 193 -0.40 25.22 9.11
CA PHE A 193 -0.61 26.67 8.94
C PHE A 193 -1.76 27.22 9.81
N PHE A 194 -2.70 26.38 10.25
CA PHE A 194 -3.86 26.78 11.06
C PHE A 194 -3.67 26.54 12.57
N GLY A 195 -2.48 26.11 13.02
CA GLY A 195 -2.18 25.88 14.44
C GLY A 195 -3.04 24.80 15.08
N ASN A 196 -3.35 24.93 16.38
CA ASN A 196 -4.15 23.94 17.15
C ASN A 196 -5.66 24.25 17.19
N GLY A 197 -6.22 24.78 16.10
CA GLY A 197 -7.64 25.12 16.01
C GLY A 197 -8.53 24.02 15.43
N TYR A 198 -9.84 24.20 15.55
CA TYR A 198 -10.86 23.34 14.93
C TYR A 198 -10.61 23.11 13.42
N ILE A 199 -10.19 24.16 12.70
CA ILE A 199 -9.89 24.12 11.26
C ILE A 199 -8.71 23.18 10.96
N SER A 200 -7.62 23.28 11.72
CA SER A 200 -6.46 22.39 11.60
C SER A 200 -6.86 20.93 11.84
N ARG A 201 -7.66 20.68 12.89
CA ARG A 201 -8.18 19.33 13.19
C ARG A 201 -9.06 18.80 12.06
N LEU A 202 -9.92 19.63 11.48
CA LEU A 202 -10.78 19.26 10.35
C LEU A 202 -9.95 18.84 9.13
N PHE A 203 -8.89 19.59 8.80
CA PHE A 203 -7.98 19.22 7.70
C PHE A 203 -7.25 17.90 8.00
N ASN A 204 -6.70 17.73 9.20
CA ASN A 204 -5.99 16.50 9.54
C ASN A 204 -6.91 15.27 9.46
N LEU A 205 -8.12 15.36 10.01
CA LEU A 205 -9.12 14.29 9.98
C LEU A 205 -9.60 13.99 8.55
N SER A 206 -9.93 15.03 7.78
CA SER A 206 -10.35 14.89 6.38
C SER A 206 -9.27 14.26 5.51
N GLY A 207 -8.01 14.68 5.70
CA GLY A 207 -6.87 14.14 4.97
C GLY A 207 -6.65 12.66 5.26
N LYS A 208 -6.73 12.26 6.55
CA LYS A 208 -6.65 10.84 6.94
C LYS A 208 -7.77 10.01 6.35
N SER A 209 -9.02 10.44 6.48
CA SER A 209 -10.16 9.69 5.94
C SER A 209 -10.09 9.57 4.41
N LEU A 210 -9.70 10.64 3.72
CA LEU A 210 -9.58 10.64 2.27
C LEU A 210 -8.43 9.74 1.80
N ALA A 211 -7.30 9.73 2.50
CA ALA A 211 -6.20 8.82 2.23
C ALA A 211 -6.62 7.34 2.40
N ILE A 212 -7.35 7.01 3.48
CA ILE A 212 -7.90 5.66 3.71
C ILE A 212 -8.87 5.29 2.58
N PHE A 213 -9.75 6.22 2.18
CA PHE A 213 -10.68 6.00 1.07
C PHE A 213 -9.95 5.65 -0.24
N ILE A 214 -8.95 6.46 -0.61
CA ILE A 214 -8.17 6.26 -1.84
C ILE A 214 -7.38 4.96 -1.77
N PHE A 215 -6.84 4.60 -0.61
CA PHE A 215 -6.21 3.30 -0.39
C PHE A 215 -7.21 2.14 -0.60
N GLY A 216 -8.45 2.28 -0.13
CA GLY A 216 -9.53 1.32 -0.41
C GLY A 216 -9.83 1.16 -1.90
N ILE A 217 -9.95 2.26 -2.64
CA ILE A 217 -10.10 2.26 -4.12
C ILE A 217 -8.89 1.62 -4.81
N GLY A 218 -7.68 1.89 -4.31
CA GLY A 218 -6.45 1.24 -4.75
C GLY A 218 -6.52 -0.28 -4.65
N ASN A 219 -6.97 -0.81 -3.51
CA ASN A 219 -7.13 -2.26 -3.31
C ASN A 219 -8.21 -2.87 -4.21
N ILE A 220 -9.32 -2.17 -4.46
CA ILE A 220 -10.36 -2.63 -5.39
C ILE A 220 -9.83 -2.70 -6.83
N SER A 221 -9.22 -1.61 -7.30
CA SER A 221 -8.68 -1.54 -8.66
C SER A 221 -7.52 -2.51 -8.87
N GLY A 222 -6.58 -2.59 -7.93
CA GLY A 222 -5.48 -3.56 -7.95
C GLY A 222 -5.97 -5.00 -7.97
N GLY A 223 -6.97 -5.32 -7.13
CA GLY A 223 -7.60 -6.64 -7.14
C GLY A 223 -8.27 -6.98 -8.46
N ALA A 224 -9.01 -6.03 -9.06
CA ALA A 224 -9.63 -6.22 -10.38
C ALA A 224 -8.60 -6.43 -11.49
N ILE A 225 -7.46 -5.72 -11.44
CA ILE A 225 -6.35 -5.90 -12.37
C ILE A 225 -5.75 -7.31 -12.25
N ILE A 226 -5.49 -7.78 -11.02
CA ILE A 226 -5.00 -9.14 -10.75
C ILE A 226 -5.95 -10.20 -11.32
N LEU A 227 -7.26 -10.01 -11.13
CA LEU A 227 -8.27 -10.87 -11.74
C LEU A 227 -8.22 -10.83 -13.28
N GLY A 228 -8.05 -9.65 -13.87
CA GLY A 228 -7.90 -9.48 -15.32
C GLY A 228 -6.65 -10.18 -15.89
N PHE A 229 -5.55 -10.27 -15.14
CA PHE A 229 -4.38 -11.03 -15.57
C PHE A 229 -4.58 -12.54 -15.52
N SER A 230 -5.41 -13.02 -14.60
CA SER A 230 -5.79 -14.43 -14.55
C SER A 230 -6.57 -14.90 -15.79
N SER A 231 -7.00 -14.02 -16.69
CA SER A 231 -7.62 -14.37 -17.97
C SER A 231 -6.75 -14.08 -19.20
N GLY A 232 -5.51 -13.62 -19.01
CA GLY A 232 -4.62 -13.20 -20.10
C GLY A 232 -3.89 -14.34 -20.82
N PRO A 233 -3.44 -14.11 -22.08
CA PRO A 233 -2.79 -15.12 -22.94
C PRO A 233 -1.41 -15.58 -22.44
N TYR A 234 -0.85 -14.93 -21.41
CA TYR A 234 0.47 -15.25 -20.84
C TYR A 234 0.51 -16.56 -20.04
N PHE A 235 -0.64 -17.14 -19.69
CA PHE A 235 -0.74 -18.44 -19.01
C PHE A 235 -0.90 -19.63 -19.96
N ASN A 236 -0.73 -19.44 -21.28
CA ASN A 236 -0.86 -20.50 -22.30
C ASN A 236 0.40 -21.39 -22.41
N GLY A 237 0.88 -21.94 -21.29
CA GLY A 237 1.97 -22.91 -21.26
C GLY A 237 1.61 -24.09 -20.35
N LEU A 238 1.61 -25.31 -20.92
CA LEU A 238 1.42 -26.63 -20.31
C LEU A 238 0.51 -26.67 -19.04
N LEU A 239 -0.72 -27.12 -19.28
CA LEU A 239 -1.92 -27.34 -18.45
C LEU A 239 -1.82 -27.84 -16.98
N SER A 240 -0.69 -27.77 -16.26
CA SER A 240 -0.64 -28.23 -14.85
C SER A 240 -0.19 -27.19 -13.83
N GLU A 241 0.64 -26.21 -14.19
CA GLU A 241 1.33 -25.36 -13.21
C GLU A 241 0.97 -23.88 -13.33
N ALA A 242 0.78 -23.40 -14.56
CA ALA A 242 0.27 -22.06 -14.85
C ALA A 242 -1.16 -21.88 -14.28
N ASP A 243 -1.94 -22.97 -14.23
CA ASP A 243 -3.29 -23.00 -13.66
C ASP A 243 -3.31 -22.88 -12.13
N VAL A 244 -2.28 -23.39 -11.44
CA VAL A 244 -2.17 -23.26 -9.97
C VAL A 244 -1.89 -21.80 -9.59
N ALA A 245 -0.92 -21.17 -10.24
CA ALA A 245 -0.63 -19.75 -10.03
C ALA A 245 -1.85 -18.88 -10.37
N ARG A 246 -2.56 -19.20 -11.45
CA ARG A 246 -3.79 -18.54 -11.87
C ARG A 246 -4.90 -18.60 -10.81
N ILE A 247 -5.18 -19.79 -10.26
CA ILE A 247 -6.17 -19.95 -9.18
C ILE A 247 -5.77 -19.13 -7.94
N ILE A 248 -4.48 -19.13 -7.60
CA ILE A 248 -3.97 -18.33 -6.47
C ILE A 248 -4.15 -16.82 -6.74
N TYR A 249 -3.91 -16.34 -7.97
CA TYR A 249 -4.19 -14.95 -8.35
C TYR A 249 -5.68 -14.61 -8.29
N ILE A 250 -6.58 -15.54 -8.64
CA ILE A 250 -8.02 -15.34 -8.49
C ILE A 250 -8.38 -15.11 -7.01
N PHE A 251 -7.87 -15.93 -6.10
CA PHE A 251 -8.08 -15.73 -4.67
C PHE A 251 -7.48 -14.41 -4.19
N ALA A 252 -6.23 -14.12 -4.55
CA ALA A 252 -5.56 -12.87 -4.20
C ALA A 252 -6.39 -11.64 -4.63
N GLY A 253 -6.79 -11.56 -5.91
CA GLY A 253 -7.57 -10.44 -6.44
C GLY A 253 -8.94 -10.32 -5.78
N SER A 254 -9.63 -11.43 -5.54
CA SER A 254 -10.94 -11.42 -4.86
C SER A 254 -10.85 -10.89 -3.43
N PHE A 255 -9.87 -11.36 -2.65
CA PHE A 255 -9.67 -10.89 -1.29
C PHE A 255 -9.23 -9.42 -1.23
N SER A 256 -8.47 -8.95 -2.22
CA SER A 256 -8.10 -7.53 -2.35
C SER A 256 -9.32 -6.65 -2.53
N ILE A 257 -10.23 -7.04 -3.42
CA ILE A 257 -11.47 -6.31 -3.68
C ILE A 257 -12.31 -6.24 -2.40
N ILE A 258 -12.49 -7.38 -1.71
CA ILE A 258 -13.24 -7.46 -0.46
C ILE A 258 -12.60 -6.54 0.61
N ALA A 259 -11.29 -6.62 0.79
CA ALA A 259 -10.55 -5.76 1.71
C ALA A 259 -10.76 -4.28 1.37
N GLY A 260 -10.63 -3.92 0.09
CA GLY A 260 -10.82 -2.55 -0.39
C GLY A 260 -12.23 -2.01 -0.13
N VAL A 261 -13.28 -2.82 -0.32
CA VAL A 261 -14.66 -2.45 0.01
C VAL A 261 -14.81 -2.15 1.50
N PHE A 262 -14.27 -3.00 2.38
CA PHE A 262 -14.31 -2.75 3.82
C PHE A 262 -13.51 -1.51 4.23
N ILE A 263 -12.37 -1.25 3.60
CA ILE A 263 -11.56 -0.04 3.84
C ILE A 263 -12.34 1.22 3.42
N VAL A 264 -13.03 1.19 2.28
CA VAL A 264 -13.88 2.30 1.84
C VAL A 264 -14.99 2.55 2.87
N ILE A 265 -15.69 1.51 3.33
CA ILE A 265 -16.73 1.65 4.36
C ILE A 265 -16.12 2.22 5.66
N TYR A 266 -14.98 1.68 6.09
CA TYR A 266 -14.25 2.17 7.27
C TYR A 266 -13.86 3.64 7.15
N SER A 267 -13.47 4.12 5.96
CA SER A 267 -13.08 5.52 5.76
C SER A 267 -14.23 6.49 6.07
N PHE A 268 -15.46 6.16 5.67
CA PHE A 268 -16.66 6.95 5.97
C PHE A 268 -17.01 6.91 7.45
N LEU A 269 -16.96 5.74 8.07
CA LEU A 269 -17.22 5.56 9.50
C LEU A 269 -16.17 6.31 10.35
N TYR A 270 -14.90 6.20 10.00
CA TYR A 270 -13.79 6.90 10.65
C TYR A 270 -13.98 8.41 10.60
N PHE A 271 -14.33 8.95 9.42
CA PHE A 271 -14.60 10.38 9.26
C PHE A 271 -15.79 10.84 10.12
N TYR A 272 -16.92 10.13 10.04
CA TYR A 272 -18.12 10.43 10.80
C TYR A 272 -17.86 10.43 12.32
N ASN A 273 -17.18 9.40 12.82
CA ASN A 273 -16.82 9.28 14.23
C ASN A 273 -15.87 10.38 14.70
N SER A 274 -14.89 10.72 13.85
CA SER A 274 -13.91 11.75 14.17
C SER A 274 -14.55 13.13 14.28
N LEU A 275 -15.51 13.43 13.40
CA LEU A 275 -16.35 14.63 13.51
C LEU A 275 -17.20 14.60 14.78
N LYS A 276 -17.95 13.51 15.01
CA LYS A 276 -18.82 13.35 16.19
C LYS A 276 -18.05 13.58 17.50
N ARG A 277 -16.88 12.97 17.67
CA ARG A 277 -16.02 13.18 18.86
C ARG A 277 -15.45 14.60 18.94
N GLY A 278 -15.17 15.23 17.81
CA GLY A 278 -14.74 16.64 17.75
C GLY A 278 -15.82 17.62 18.23
N TYR A 279 -17.09 17.34 17.98
CA TYR A 279 -18.22 18.16 18.42
C TYR A 279 -18.56 18.01 19.91
N TYR A 280 -18.32 16.86 20.54
CA TYR A 280 -18.65 16.63 21.96
C TYR A 280 -17.58 17.07 22.97
N ILE A 281 -16.44 17.56 22.50
CA ILE A 281 -15.35 18.09 23.36
C ILE A 281 -15.43 19.63 23.50
N HIS A 282 -16.39 20.26 22.81
CA HIS A 282 -16.75 21.67 22.93
C HIS A 282 -18.20 21.82 23.41
#